data_AF-A0A6A6Z3S7-F1
#
_entry.id   AF-A0A6A6Z3S7-F1
#
_cell.length_a   1.000
_cell.length_b   1.000
_cell.length_c   1.000
_cell.angle_alpha   90.00
_cell.angle_beta   90.00
_cell.angle_gamma   90.00
#
_symmetry.space_group_name_H-M   'P 1'
#
loop_
_entity.id
_entity.type
_entity.pdbx_description
1 polymer ?
#
loop_
_entity_poly.entity_id
_entity_poly.type
_entity_poly.pdbx_seq_one_letter_code
_entity_poly.pdbx_strand_id
1 'polypeptide(L)'
;MFTVYNNTAVNNTFLLSTYKPPPGDRGLREQSHKQYRRDLQDALFESSVHPREPNKTQRRKSTKDIVWRPVEEHQHKRVWRKQVFCSACIEAKRPTTTPHRAARKPLANLSANSTMKKREDSDGWKRRTRPPRTSWGCTVCRIPFCTRGTCWGEHLARLNTKD
;
A
#
# COMPACT_ATOMS: atom_id res chain seq x y z
N MET A 1 26.33 -25.40 -5.35
CA MET A 1 25.36 -26.23 -4.58
C MET A 1 23.92 -26.08 -5.10
N PHE A 2 23.43 -24.86 -5.39
CA PHE A 2 22.09 -24.62 -5.97
C PHE A 2 21.81 -25.32 -7.31
N THR A 3 22.80 -25.43 -8.19
CA THR A 3 22.66 -26.02 -9.52
C THR A 3 22.46 -27.53 -9.51
N VAL A 4 23.10 -28.24 -8.58
CA VAL A 4 22.99 -29.71 -8.46
C VAL A 4 21.62 -30.11 -7.94
N TYR A 5 21.13 -29.43 -6.90
CA TYR A 5 19.81 -29.72 -6.32
C TYR A 5 18.67 -29.47 -7.32
N ASN A 6 18.74 -28.37 -8.08
CA ASN A 6 17.77 -28.08 -9.12
C ASN A 6 17.76 -29.13 -10.25
N ASN A 7 18.94 -29.64 -10.65
CA ASN A 7 19.00 -30.68 -11.67
C ASN A 7 18.37 -32.00 -11.19
N THR A 8 18.60 -32.40 -9.94
CA THR A 8 17.99 -33.61 -9.37
C THR A 8 16.48 -33.46 -9.21
N ALA A 9 16.01 -32.31 -8.74
CA ALA A 9 14.59 -32.02 -8.60
C ALA A 9 13.88 -32.08 -9.96
N VAL A 10 14.43 -31.43 -10.98
CA VAL A 10 13.85 -31.41 -12.34
C VAL A 10 13.85 -32.79 -12.99
N ASN A 11 14.89 -33.60 -12.76
CA ASN A 11 14.92 -34.98 -13.25
C ASN A 11 13.84 -35.84 -12.57
N ASN A 12 13.68 -35.69 -11.25
CA ASN A 12 12.66 -36.43 -10.49
C ASN A 12 11.25 -36.01 -10.90
N THR A 13 10.99 -34.72 -11.12
CA THR A 13 9.69 -34.24 -11.58
C THR A 13 9.38 -34.74 -12.99
N PHE A 14 10.36 -34.82 -13.88
CA PHE A 14 10.18 -35.44 -15.20
C PHE A 14 9.76 -36.91 -15.09
N LEU A 15 10.48 -37.70 -14.28
CA LEU A 15 10.21 -39.13 -14.10
C LEU A 15 8.83 -39.40 -13.48
N LEU A 16 8.35 -38.49 -12.63
CA LEU A 16 7.03 -38.57 -12.00
C LEU A 16 5.92 -37.94 -12.85
N SER A 17 6.26 -37.15 -13.87
CA SER A 17 5.28 -36.49 -14.73
C SER A 17 4.77 -37.43 -15.81
N THR A 18 3.48 -37.31 -16.16
CA THR A 18 2.90 -37.95 -17.35
C THR A 18 3.19 -37.17 -18.63
N TYR A 19 4.32 -36.44 -18.67
CA TYR A 19 4.64 -35.51 -19.75
C TYR A 19 4.77 -36.26 -21.08
N LYS A 20 4.01 -35.81 -22.07
CA LYS A 20 4.07 -36.29 -23.45
C LYS A 20 4.46 -35.11 -24.32
N PRO A 21 5.52 -35.23 -25.14
CA PRO A 21 5.88 -34.16 -26.06
C PRO A 21 4.72 -33.90 -27.03
N PRO A 22 4.56 -32.65 -27.50
CA PRO A 22 3.51 -32.30 -28.45
C PRO A 22 3.59 -33.16 -29.73
N PRO A 23 2.45 -33.45 -30.37
CA PRO A 23 2.39 -34.35 -31.52
C PRO A 23 3.16 -33.76 -32.71
N GLY A 24 4.29 -34.40 -33.05
CA GLY A 24 5.20 -33.98 -34.12
C GLY A 24 6.65 -34.40 -33.87
N ASP A 25 7.07 -34.40 -32.60
CA ASP A 25 8.44 -34.73 -32.19
C ASP A 25 8.48 -36.02 -31.34
N ARG A 26 8.28 -37.17 -31.97
CA ARG A 26 8.62 -38.47 -31.34
C ARG A 26 10.13 -38.71 -31.42
N GLY A 27 10.88 -37.87 -30.72
CA GLY A 27 12.31 -38.02 -30.51
C GLY A 27 12.66 -39.05 -29.44
N LEU A 28 13.92 -39.50 -29.43
CA LEU A 28 14.48 -40.37 -28.39
C LEU A 28 14.25 -39.77 -26.97
N ARG A 29 14.22 -40.63 -25.93
CA ARG A 29 13.95 -40.24 -24.53
C ARG A 29 14.77 -39.03 -24.05
N GLU A 30 16.02 -38.89 -24.48
CA GLU A 30 16.87 -37.74 -24.13
C GLU A 30 16.38 -36.41 -24.73
N GLN A 31 15.79 -36.44 -25.93
CA GLN A 31 15.20 -35.26 -26.57
C GLN A 31 13.92 -34.85 -25.84
N SER A 32 13.12 -35.81 -25.36
CA SER A 32 11.93 -35.53 -24.55
C SER A 32 12.24 -34.87 -23.20
N HIS A 33 13.36 -35.25 -22.56
CA HIS A 33 13.79 -34.64 -21.30
C HIS A 33 14.24 -33.19 -21.48
N LYS A 34 14.99 -32.89 -22.56
CA LYS A 34 15.38 -31.52 -22.89
C LYS A 34 14.17 -30.65 -23.20
N GLN A 35 13.16 -31.20 -23.87
CA GLN A 35 11.93 -30.48 -24.18
C GLN A 35 11.11 -30.18 -22.92
N TYR A 36 10.94 -31.17 -22.02
CA TYR A 36 10.30 -30.95 -20.73
C TYR A 36 10.92 -29.79 -19.93
N ARG A 37 12.26 -29.68 -19.93
CA ARG A 37 12.95 -28.60 -19.21
C ARG A 37 12.64 -27.23 -19.80
N ARG A 38 12.50 -27.12 -21.12
CA ARG A 38 12.13 -25.88 -21.80
C ARG A 38 10.69 -25.49 -21.48
N ASP A 39 9.76 -26.42 -21.64
CA ASP A 39 8.34 -26.17 -21.37
C ASP A 39 8.10 -25.82 -19.89
N LEU A 40 8.80 -26.49 -18.96
CA LEU A 40 8.74 -26.16 -17.54
C LEU A 40 9.30 -24.76 -17.26
N GLN A 41 10.40 -24.39 -17.92
CA GLN A 41 10.98 -23.06 -17.80
C GLN A 41 10.00 -21.99 -18.29
N ASP A 42 9.40 -22.18 -19.46
CA ASP A 42 8.45 -21.24 -20.04
C ASP A 42 7.20 -21.09 -19.17
N ALA A 43 6.63 -22.19 -18.68
CA ALA A 43 5.48 -22.17 -17.77
C ALA A 43 5.80 -21.45 -16.45
N LEU A 44 7.00 -21.64 -15.90
CA LEU A 44 7.44 -20.92 -14.70
C LEU A 44 7.59 -19.42 -14.98
N PHE A 45 8.15 -19.04 -16.12
CA PHE A 45 8.27 -17.64 -16.50
C PHE A 45 6.90 -16.98 -16.71
N GLU A 46 6.00 -17.62 -17.45
CA GLU A 46 4.62 -17.15 -17.63
C GLU A 46 3.90 -16.97 -16.30
N SER A 47 4.03 -17.94 -15.38
CA SER A 47 3.44 -17.83 -14.05
C SER A 47 4.08 -16.73 -13.18
N SER A 48 5.36 -16.42 -13.39
CA SER A 48 6.09 -15.40 -12.63
C SER A 48 5.74 -13.98 -13.07
N VAL A 49 5.30 -13.80 -14.32
CA VAL A 49 4.84 -12.52 -14.85
C VAL A 49 3.39 -12.32 -14.41
N HIS A 50 3.21 -11.97 -13.14
CA HIS A 50 1.99 -11.33 -12.72
C HIS A 50 2.07 -9.85 -13.08
N PRO A 51 1.29 -9.36 -14.06
CA PRO A 51 1.20 -7.92 -14.28
C PRO A 51 0.74 -7.30 -12.97
N ARG A 52 1.65 -6.56 -12.33
CA ARG A 52 1.36 -5.89 -11.08
C ARG A 52 0.26 -4.89 -11.42
N GLU A 53 -0.97 -5.19 -11.02
CA GLU A 53 -2.08 -4.29 -11.30
C GLU A 53 -1.67 -2.91 -10.80
N PRO A 54 -1.82 -1.86 -11.64
CA PRO A 54 -1.52 -0.52 -11.20
C PRO A 54 -2.38 -0.28 -9.97
N ASN A 55 -1.72 -0.07 -8.84
CA ASN A 55 -2.37 0.12 -7.57
C ASN A 55 -3.36 1.27 -7.77
N LYS A 56 -4.67 0.96 -7.81
CA LYS A 56 -5.76 1.94 -7.99
C LYS A 56 -5.84 2.80 -6.73
N THR A 57 -4.80 3.56 -6.46
CA THR A 57 -4.75 4.56 -5.43
C THR A 57 -5.69 5.64 -5.93
N GLN A 58 -6.94 5.59 -5.48
CA GLN A 58 -7.89 6.68 -5.70
C GLN A 58 -7.17 7.97 -5.33
N ARG A 59 -6.95 8.84 -6.32
CA ARG A 59 -6.31 10.13 -6.10
C ARG A 59 -7.13 10.83 -5.02
N ARG A 60 -6.45 11.11 -3.91
CA ARG A 60 -7.09 11.78 -2.78
C ARG A 60 -7.43 13.20 -3.20
N LYS A 61 -8.70 13.58 -3.01
CA LYS A 61 -9.17 14.93 -3.33
C LYS A 61 -8.48 15.99 -2.46
N SER A 62 -7.94 17.00 -3.13
CA SER A 62 -7.37 18.21 -2.55
C SER A 62 -8.49 19.17 -2.15
N THR A 63 -8.16 20.18 -1.34
CA THR A 63 -9.09 21.29 -1.04
C THR A 63 -9.42 22.16 -2.26
N LYS A 64 -8.75 21.94 -3.40
CA LYS A 64 -9.04 22.58 -4.69
C LYS A 64 -10.13 21.86 -5.49
N ASP A 65 -10.42 20.59 -5.19
CA ASP A 65 -11.38 19.75 -5.91
C ASP A 65 -12.83 20.01 -5.43
N ILE A 66 -13.19 21.29 -5.33
CA ILE A 66 -14.49 21.75 -4.83
C ILE A 66 -15.53 21.56 -5.92
N VAL A 67 -16.63 20.89 -5.58
CA VAL A 67 -17.83 20.83 -6.41
C VAL A 67 -18.66 22.06 -6.04
N TRP A 68 -18.86 22.96 -7.00
CA TRP A 68 -19.59 24.21 -6.77
C TRP A 68 -21.09 23.96 -6.77
N ARG A 69 -21.69 24.00 -5.58
CA ARG A 69 -23.12 23.91 -5.31
C ARG A 69 -23.50 24.89 -4.20
N PRO A 70 -24.78 25.18 -3.99
CA PRO A 70 -25.24 26.01 -2.88
C PRO A 70 -24.64 25.50 -1.56
N VAL A 71 -24.18 26.44 -0.72
CA VAL A 71 -23.47 26.13 0.52
C VAL A 71 -24.30 25.24 1.45
N GLU A 72 -25.62 25.40 1.41
CA GLU A 72 -26.59 24.62 2.18
C GLU A 72 -26.54 23.10 1.89
N GLU A 73 -26.15 22.71 0.66
CA GLU A 73 -25.99 21.30 0.30
C GLU A 73 -24.71 20.68 0.90
N HIS A 74 -23.72 21.51 1.24
CA HIS A 74 -22.44 21.06 1.76
C HIS A 74 -22.55 20.77 3.26
N GLN A 75 -22.56 19.49 3.61
CA GLN A 75 -22.64 19.06 5.01
C GLN A 75 -21.34 18.41 5.48
N HIS A 76 -20.92 18.74 6.70
CA HIS A 76 -19.80 18.08 7.37
C HIS A 76 -20.30 16.86 8.14
N LYS A 77 -20.22 15.69 7.50
CA LYS A 77 -20.70 14.43 8.07
C LYS A 77 -19.65 13.34 7.98
N ARG A 78 -19.89 12.21 8.66
CA ARG A 78 -19.05 11.02 8.56
C ARG A 78 -19.26 10.37 7.18
N VAL A 79 -18.30 10.55 6.29
CA VAL A 79 -18.34 10.03 4.91
C VAL A 79 -17.51 8.75 4.76
N TRP A 80 -16.44 8.58 5.55
CA TRP A 80 -15.56 7.41 5.45
C TRP A 80 -15.72 6.44 6.63
N ARG A 81 -15.68 5.14 6.33
CA ARG A 81 -15.59 4.08 7.35
C ARG A 81 -14.22 4.04 8.01
N LYS A 82 -13.15 4.11 7.22
CA LYS A 82 -11.75 4.15 7.67
C LYS A 82 -11.29 5.61 7.81
N GLN A 83 -10.45 5.89 8.80
CA GLN A 83 -9.87 7.22 8.96
C GLN A 83 -8.87 7.52 7.85
N VAL A 84 -9.11 8.62 7.14
CA VAL A 84 -8.23 9.17 6.09
C VAL A 84 -7.61 10.47 6.57
N PHE A 85 -6.51 10.93 5.97
CA PHE A 85 -5.93 12.20 6.38
C PHE A 85 -6.84 13.39 6.00
N CYS A 86 -6.83 14.45 6.79
CA CYS A 86 -7.51 15.72 6.47
C CYS A 86 -6.80 16.45 5.32
N SER A 87 -7.54 16.85 4.27
CA SER A 87 -6.94 17.47 3.06
C SER A 87 -6.39 18.85 3.36
N ALA A 88 -7.13 19.68 4.08
CA ALA A 88 -6.67 21.01 4.51
C ALA A 88 -5.43 20.93 5.40
N CYS A 89 -5.40 20.04 6.40
CA CYS A 89 -4.22 19.92 7.26
C CYS A 89 -2.99 19.37 6.54
N ILE A 90 -3.17 18.56 5.49
CA ILE A 90 -2.04 18.10 4.67
C ILE A 90 -1.43 19.26 3.90
N GLU A 91 -2.25 20.05 3.23
CA GLU A 91 -1.79 21.17 2.42
C GLU A 91 -1.15 22.26 3.29
N ALA A 92 -1.76 22.56 4.43
CA ALA A 92 -1.24 23.53 5.39
C ALA A 92 -0.12 22.95 6.30
N LYS A 93 0.31 21.69 6.08
CA LYS A 93 1.28 20.96 6.92
C LYS A 93 1.00 21.04 8.44
N ARG A 94 -0.28 21.15 8.83
CA ARG A 94 -0.69 21.30 10.22
C ARG A 94 -0.45 19.99 10.98
N PRO A 95 0.26 20.04 12.11
CA PRO A 95 0.52 18.85 12.91
C PRO A 95 -0.76 18.36 13.59
N THR A 96 -0.84 17.04 13.82
CA THR A 96 -1.87 16.50 14.71
C THR A 96 -1.61 17.00 16.14
N THR A 97 -2.57 17.72 16.71
CA THR A 97 -2.51 18.20 18.11
C THR A 97 -2.79 17.12 19.13
N THR A 98 -3.30 15.96 18.71
CA THR A 98 -3.42 14.80 19.62
C THR A 98 -2.03 14.23 19.86
N PRO A 99 -1.47 14.37 21.09
CA PRO A 99 -0.23 13.69 21.40
C PRO A 99 -0.48 12.20 21.22
N HIS A 100 0.34 11.54 20.39
CA HIS A 100 0.33 10.10 20.36
C HIS A 100 0.70 9.65 21.78
N ARG A 101 -0.24 9.08 22.54
CA ARG A 101 -0.01 8.48 23.86
C ARG A 101 0.91 7.27 23.69
N ALA A 102 2.18 7.54 23.44
CA ALA A 102 3.31 6.64 23.56
C ALA A 102 4.53 7.46 23.14
N ALA A 103 4.98 8.37 24.01
CA ALA A 103 6.41 8.35 24.27
C ALA A 103 6.70 6.90 24.66
N ARG A 104 7.41 6.16 23.80
CA ARG A 104 7.92 4.85 24.20
C ARG A 104 8.67 5.08 25.51
N LYS A 105 8.44 4.25 26.52
CA LYS A 105 9.23 4.31 27.75
C LYS A 105 10.72 4.35 27.34
N PRO A 106 11.55 5.18 27.98
CA PRO A 106 13.00 5.17 27.71
C PRO A 106 13.55 3.75 27.86
N LEU A 107 14.63 3.41 27.14
CA LEU A 107 15.12 2.03 27.07
C LEU A 107 15.37 1.39 28.45
N ALA A 108 15.69 2.19 29.47
CA ALA A 108 15.84 1.76 30.85
C ALA A 108 14.58 1.09 31.46
N ASN A 109 13.40 1.36 30.91
CA ASN A 109 12.10 0.95 31.43
C ASN A 109 11.42 -0.16 30.58
N LEU A 110 12.15 -0.76 29.64
CA LEU A 110 11.70 -1.92 28.85
C LEU A 110 12.25 -3.21 29.49
N SER A 111 11.42 -4.25 29.61
CA SER A 111 11.87 -5.56 30.09
C SER A 111 12.90 -6.16 29.11
N ALA A 112 13.94 -6.82 29.64
CA ALA A 112 15.03 -7.42 28.86
C ALA A 112 14.57 -8.31 27.70
N ASN A 113 13.38 -8.94 27.80
CA ASN A 113 12.81 -9.81 26.77
C ASN A 113 12.28 -9.09 25.50
N SER A 114 12.31 -7.75 25.43
CA SER A 114 11.65 -7.02 24.33
C SER A 114 12.58 -6.50 23.22
N THR A 115 13.91 -6.63 23.32
CA THR A 115 14.82 -5.92 22.40
C THR A 115 16.05 -6.74 21.99
N MET A 116 15.89 -7.66 21.04
CA MET A 116 17.05 -8.18 20.29
C MET A 116 17.31 -7.33 19.04
N LYS A 117 18.03 -6.22 19.25
CA LYS A 117 19.03 -5.54 18.39
C LYS A 117 19.02 -4.04 18.67
N LYS A 118 20.12 -3.54 19.23
CA LYS A 118 20.51 -2.13 19.14
C LYS A 118 20.67 -1.79 17.66
N ARG A 119 20.02 -0.72 17.20
CA ARG A 119 20.42 -0.01 15.97
C ARG A 119 21.24 1.19 16.43
N GLU A 120 22.47 1.28 15.97
CA GLU A 120 23.40 2.37 16.32
C GLU A 120 22.92 3.72 15.76
N ASP A 121 21.96 3.73 14.84
CA ASP A 121 21.48 4.93 14.14
C ASP A 121 20.28 5.64 14.82
N SER A 122 19.97 5.35 16.08
CA SER A 122 18.72 5.84 16.71
C SER A 122 18.82 7.20 17.42
N ASP A 123 20.00 7.82 17.45
CA ASP A 123 20.16 9.18 17.93
C ASP A 123 19.52 10.18 16.96
N GLY A 124 18.33 10.63 17.30
CA GLY A 124 17.65 11.71 16.58
C GLY A 124 16.48 11.30 15.67
N TRP A 125 16.00 10.05 15.70
CA TRP A 125 14.80 9.68 14.92
C TRP A 125 13.51 10.25 15.54
N LYS A 126 13.31 11.58 15.39
CA LYS A 126 12.02 12.22 15.63
C LYS A 126 11.03 11.67 14.61
N ARG A 127 10.01 10.95 15.08
CA ARG A 127 8.93 10.47 14.21
C ARG A 127 8.35 11.66 13.45
N ARG A 128 8.28 11.51 12.12
CA ARG A 128 7.68 12.52 11.24
C ARG A 128 6.31 12.92 11.75
N THR A 129 6.11 14.23 11.93
CA THR A 129 4.83 14.79 12.33
C THR A 129 3.80 14.46 11.25
N ARG A 130 2.71 13.79 11.67
CA ARG A 130 1.65 13.40 10.74
C ARG A 130 0.47 14.37 10.83
N PRO A 131 -0.17 14.66 9.70
CA PRO A 131 -1.41 15.42 9.66
C PRO A 131 -2.54 14.59 10.31
N PRO A 132 -3.57 15.25 10.87
CA PRO A 132 -4.66 14.58 11.54
C PRO A 132 -5.44 13.68 10.59
N ARG A 133 -5.88 12.53 11.13
CA ARG A 133 -6.78 11.61 10.43
C ARG A 133 -8.23 11.87 10.87
N THR A 134 -9.15 11.69 9.95
CA THR A 134 -10.58 11.98 10.09
C THR A 134 -11.41 10.97 9.30
N SER A 135 -12.59 10.66 9.80
CA SER A 135 -13.65 9.95 9.07
C SER A 135 -14.70 10.92 8.50
N TRP A 136 -14.55 12.21 8.77
CA TRP A 136 -15.49 13.27 8.46
C TRP A 136 -15.04 14.07 7.24
N GLY A 137 -15.98 14.70 6.56
CA GLY A 137 -15.70 15.61 5.46
C GLY A 137 -16.97 16.08 4.76
N CYS A 138 -16.77 16.74 3.63
CA CYS A 138 -17.87 17.25 2.82
C CYS A 138 -18.60 16.09 2.12
N THR A 139 -19.92 16.00 2.28
CA THR A 139 -20.78 15.02 1.59
C THR A 139 -20.77 15.20 0.08
N VAL A 140 -20.80 16.44 -0.39
CA VAL A 140 -20.86 16.80 -1.82
C VAL A 140 -19.47 16.64 -2.47
N CYS A 141 -18.47 17.37 -1.99
CA CYS A 141 -17.13 17.34 -2.57
C CYS A 141 -16.42 16.00 -2.35
N ARG A 142 -16.84 15.21 -1.35
CA ARG A 142 -16.11 14.02 -0.86
C ARG A 142 -14.66 14.34 -0.51
N ILE A 143 -14.41 15.51 0.09
CA ILE A 143 -13.09 15.93 0.60
C ILE A 143 -13.04 15.70 2.12
N PRO A 144 -12.02 15.02 2.65
CA PRO A 144 -11.91 14.76 4.08
C PRO A 144 -11.45 15.99 4.86
N PHE A 145 -12.22 16.36 5.88
CA PHE A 145 -11.95 17.48 6.77
C PHE A 145 -12.04 17.04 8.24
N CYS A 146 -11.11 17.49 9.08
CA CYS A 146 -11.18 17.21 10.51
C CYS A 146 -12.32 17.99 11.18
N THR A 147 -12.84 17.46 12.28
CA THR A 147 -13.90 18.11 13.09
C THR A 147 -13.37 19.15 14.06
N ARG A 148 -12.13 18.99 14.54
CA ARG A 148 -11.54 19.78 15.63
C ARG A 148 -10.71 20.98 15.15
N GLY A 149 -11.11 21.65 14.07
CA GLY A 149 -10.36 22.81 13.57
C GLY A 149 -11.11 23.63 12.52
N THR A 150 -10.46 24.68 12.02
CA THR A 150 -11.00 25.63 11.02
C THR A 150 -11.11 25.06 9.61
N CYS A 151 -10.75 23.79 9.39
CA CYS A 151 -10.70 23.18 8.07
C CYS A 151 -12.05 23.16 7.35
N TRP A 152 -13.14 23.00 8.10
CA TRP A 152 -14.49 23.09 7.54
C TRP A 152 -14.88 24.53 7.21
N GLY A 153 -14.61 25.48 8.11
CA GLY A 153 -14.89 26.91 7.87
C GLY A 153 -14.10 27.46 6.67
N GLU A 154 -12.82 27.08 6.53
CA GLU A 154 -11.99 27.42 5.36
C GLU A 154 -12.58 26.88 4.04
N HIS A 155 -13.22 25.71 4.09
CA HIS A 155 -13.90 25.14 2.92
C HIS A 155 -15.16 25.94 2.55
N LEU A 156 -15.98 26.31 3.55
CA LEU A 156 -17.16 27.16 3.34
C LEU A 156 -16.79 28.56 2.85
N ALA A 157 -15.74 29.17 3.42
CA ALA A 157 -15.25 30.47 2.97
C ALA A 157 -14.86 30.45 1.49
N ARG A 158 -14.18 29.39 1.03
CA ARG A 158 -13.84 29.21 -0.39
C ARG A 158 -15.07 29.00 -1.28
N LEU A 159 -16.13 28.39 -0.77
CA LEU A 159 -17.40 28.27 -1.50
C LEU A 159 -18.04 29.65 -1.71
N ASN A 160 -17.93 30.53 -0.71
CA ASN A 160 -18.49 31.89 -0.75
C ASN A 160 -17.67 32.88 -1.58
N THR A 161 -16.38 32.61 -1.87
CA THR A 161 -15.54 33.53 -2.65
C THR A 161 -15.73 33.46 -4.17
N LYS A 162 -16.65 32.62 -4.66
CA LYS A 162 -16.93 32.50 -6.10
C LYS A 162 -18.11 33.38 -6.56
N ASP A 163 -18.75 34.06 -5.63
CA ASP A 163 -19.71 35.13 -5.94
C ASP A 163 -18.99 36.44 -6.25
#